data_AF-A0A3C0AL73-F1
#
_entry.id   AF-A0A3C0AL73-F1
#
_cell.length_a   1.000
_cell.length_b   1.000
_cell.length_c   1.000
_cell.angle_alpha   90.00
_cell.angle_beta   90.00
_cell.angle_gamma   90.00
#
_symmetry.space_group_name_H-M   'P 1'
#
loop_
_entity.id
_entity.type
_entity.pdbx_description
1 polymer ?
#
loop_
_entity_poly.entity_id
_entity_poly.type
_entity_poly.pdbx_seq_one_letter_code
_entity_poly.pdbx_strand_id
1 'polypeptide(L)'
;MDPISMFSSPEDVMQRALELARLGTGSVEPNPAVGSVIVDDRLHLIGEGYHQQCGGPHAEINALKMAGDQARSKTIYVTLEPCCHQGKTGPCSQALIQAGIKKVIIAMRDPAPHVDGGGIAELKQAGIEVEVGLLESEALALVRPFVKRVTQGLPWIHAKWAMTLDGKIATRTGHSQWISNPQSRERVHELRGRMDAIVVGQRTAEADDPLLTVRPPGKRIPARIVIDSQARLSVQSRLVQSIA
;
A
#
# COMPACT_ATOMS: atom_id res chain seq x y z
N MET A 1 13.37 -19.61 5.91
CA MET A 1 12.09 -19.73 6.63
C MET A 1 11.53 -21.05 6.21
N ASP A 2 11.30 -21.97 7.15
CA ASP A 2 10.53 -23.16 6.85
C ASP A 2 9.18 -22.72 6.26
N PRO A 3 8.70 -23.34 5.17
CA PRO A 3 7.39 -23.02 4.65
C PRO A 3 6.38 -23.31 5.76
N ILE A 4 5.66 -22.27 6.22
CA ILE A 4 4.56 -22.42 7.17
C ILE A 4 3.59 -23.41 6.53
N SER A 5 3.57 -24.63 7.05
CA SER A 5 2.66 -25.66 6.57
C SER A 5 1.28 -25.55 7.22
N MET A 6 1.22 -24.97 8.43
CA MET A 6 0.02 -24.85 9.25
C MET A 6 0.07 -23.60 10.13
N PHE A 7 -1.04 -22.85 10.20
CA PHE A 7 -1.20 -21.70 11.10
C PHE A 7 -1.82 -22.15 12.43
N SER A 8 -1.55 -21.41 13.51
CA SER A 8 -2.07 -21.73 14.85
C SER A 8 -3.47 -21.15 15.10
N SER A 9 -3.86 -20.11 14.38
CA SER A 9 -5.14 -19.42 14.53
C SER A 9 -5.60 -18.73 13.23
N PRO A 10 -6.90 -18.41 13.09
CA PRO A 10 -7.40 -17.53 12.01
C PRO A 10 -6.68 -16.17 11.95
N GLU A 11 -6.34 -15.60 13.11
CA GLU A 11 -5.60 -14.35 13.23
C GLU A 11 -4.21 -14.47 12.59
N ASP A 12 -3.50 -15.59 12.78
CA ASP A 12 -2.20 -15.82 12.17
C ASP A 12 -2.29 -15.90 10.64
N VAL A 13 -3.38 -16.48 10.10
CA VAL A 13 -3.63 -16.52 8.65
C VAL A 13 -3.84 -15.11 8.10
N MET A 14 -4.66 -14.29 8.79
CA MET A 14 -4.90 -12.90 8.38
C MET A 14 -3.64 -12.04 8.53
N GLN A 15 -2.85 -12.27 9.58
CA GLN A 15 -1.57 -11.61 9.78
C GLN A 15 -0.61 -11.94 8.62
N ARG A 16 -0.57 -13.20 8.17
CA ARG A 16 0.19 -13.59 6.96
C ARG A 16 -0.33 -12.87 5.71
N ALA A 17 -1.64 -12.76 5.54
CA ALA A 17 -2.23 -11.99 4.43
C ALA A 17 -1.79 -10.51 4.48
N LEU A 18 -1.74 -9.89 5.66
CA LEU A 18 -1.24 -8.52 5.84
C LEU A 18 0.26 -8.40 5.54
N GLU A 19 1.08 -9.39 5.91
CA GLU A 19 2.50 -9.44 5.57
C GLU A 19 2.73 -9.50 4.06
N LEU A 20 1.98 -10.36 3.36
CA LEU A 20 2.01 -10.47 1.91
C LEU A 20 1.58 -9.15 1.25
N ALA A 21 0.51 -8.54 1.75
CA ALA A 21 0.02 -7.26 1.26
C ALA A 21 1.11 -6.17 1.33
N ARG A 22 1.90 -6.12 2.42
CA ARG A 22 2.99 -5.14 2.59
C ARG A 22 4.04 -5.22 1.47
N LEU A 23 4.29 -6.39 0.88
CA LEU A 23 5.25 -6.57 -0.20
C LEU A 23 4.90 -5.75 -1.47
N GLY A 24 3.59 -5.54 -1.72
CA GLY A 24 3.09 -4.74 -2.84
C GLY A 24 3.28 -3.23 -2.68
N THR A 25 3.54 -2.74 -1.46
CA THR A 25 3.70 -1.31 -1.17
C THR A 25 4.76 -0.65 -2.04
N GLY A 26 4.43 0.48 -2.65
CA GLY A 26 5.25 1.21 -3.62
C GLY A 26 5.10 0.75 -5.08
N SER A 27 4.56 -0.45 -5.33
CA SER A 27 4.41 -1.04 -6.67
C SER A 27 2.97 -1.07 -7.16
N VAL A 28 1.99 -1.03 -6.25
CA VAL A 28 0.57 -1.18 -6.56
C VAL A 28 -0.19 0.13 -6.62
N GLU A 29 0.31 1.19 -5.99
CA GLU A 29 -0.40 2.47 -5.92
C GLU A 29 -0.59 3.06 -7.33
N PRO A 30 -1.81 3.57 -7.65
CA PRO A 30 -2.85 4.02 -6.71
C PRO A 30 -3.85 2.95 -6.22
N ASN A 31 -3.69 1.68 -6.62
CA ASN A 31 -4.47 0.56 -6.11
C ASN A 31 -4.08 0.24 -4.65
N PRO A 32 -4.97 -0.40 -3.87
CA PRO A 32 -4.64 -0.81 -2.52
C PRO A 32 -3.64 -1.97 -2.51
N ALA A 33 -2.78 -2.00 -1.50
CA ALA A 33 -1.96 -3.16 -1.20
C ALA A 33 -2.83 -4.23 -0.53
N VAL A 34 -3.06 -5.34 -1.22
CA VAL A 34 -3.92 -6.43 -0.76
C VAL A 34 -3.13 -7.73 -0.75
N GLY A 35 -3.34 -8.55 0.27
CA GLY A 35 -2.85 -9.91 0.40
C GLY A 35 -3.98 -10.87 0.68
N SER A 36 -3.76 -12.13 0.32
CA SER A 36 -4.73 -13.20 0.39
C SER A 36 -4.06 -14.54 0.69
N VAL A 37 -4.68 -15.35 1.54
CA VAL A 37 -4.21 -16.70 1.92
C VAL A 37 -5.37 -17.67 1.91
N ILE A 38 -5.19 -18.85 1.32
CA ILE A 38 -6.16 -19.94 1.25
C ILE A 38 -5.68 -21.06 2.17
N VAL A 39 -6.56 -21.53 3.03
CA VAL A 39 -6.28 -22.62 3.97
C VAL A 39 -7.39 -23.68 4.00
N ASP A 40 -7.04 -24.89 4.43
CA ASP A 40 -8.03 -25.92 4.75
C ASP A 40 -8.67 -25.73 6.14
N ASP A 41 -9.60 -26.64 6.50
CA ASP A 41 -10.31 -26.59 7.78
C ASP A 41 -9.38 -26.77 9.01
N ARG A 42 -8.14 -27.22 8.79
CA ARG A 42 -7.09 -27.37 9.83
C ARG A 42 -6.06 -26.24 9.78
N LEU A 43 -6.32 -25.19 8.99
CA LEU A 43 -5.42 -24.07 8.76
C LEU A 43 -4.09 -24.44 8.09
N HIS A 44 -4.05 -25.51 7.29
CA HIS A 44 -2.89 -25.75 6.43
C HIS A 44 -2.89 -24.80 5.25
N LEU A 45 -1.72 -24.26 4.89
CA LEU A 45 -1.56 -23.40 3.74
C LEU A 45 -1.82 -24.17 2.44
N ILE A 46 -2.76 -23.70 1.63
CA ILE A 46 -3.07 -24.23 0.29
C ILE A 46 -2.56 -23.30 -0.80
N GLY A 47 -2.69 -21.99 -0.62
CA GLY A 47 -2.21 -20.99 -1.58
C GLY A 47 -2.12 -19.61 -0.96
N GLU A 48 -1.21 -18.78 -1.45
CA GLU A 48 -1.05 -17.41 -1.00
C GLU A 48 -0.72 -16.47 -2.16
N GLY A 49 -1.08 -15.20 -2.01
CA GLY A 49 -0.89 -14.20 -3.04
C GLY A 49 -1.02 -12.78 -2.51
N TYR A 50 -0.46 -11.84 -3.25
CA TYR A 50 -0.64 -10.40 -3.02
C TYR A 50 -0.72 -9.67 -4.35
N HIS A 51 -1.29 -8.47 -4.35
CA HIS A 51 -1.24 -7.61 -5.52
C HIS A 51 0.20 -7.09 -5.69
N GLN A 52 0.87 -7.49 -6.78
CA GLN A 52 2.32 -7.28 -6.93
C GLN A 52 2.66 -5.96 -7.65
N GLN A 53 1.82 -5.57 -8.60
CA GLN A 53 2.03 -4.38 -9.42
C GLN A 53 0.69 -3.84 -9.94
N CYS A 54 0.60 -2.52 -10.09
CA CYS A 54 -0.58 -1.85 -10.64
C CYS A 54 -0.94 -2.44 -12.03
N GLY A 55 -2.20 -2.82 -12.20
CA GLY A 55 -2.71 -3.45 -13.43
C GLY A 55 -2.38 -4.93 -13.60
N GLY A 56 -1.61 -5.54 -12.68
CA GLY A 56 -1.43 -6.98 -12.59
C GLY A 56 -2.59 -7.67 -11.86
N PRO A 57 -2.55 -9.01 -11.74
CA PRO A 57 -3.56 -9.76 -10.99
C PRO A 57 -3.67 -9.31 -9.53
N HIS A 58 -4.88 -9.39 -8.99
CA HIS A 58 -5.16 -9.12 -7.58
C HIS A 58 -4.69 -10.27 -6.68
N ALA A 59 -4.71 -10.04 -5.37
CA ALA A 59 -4.18 -10.98 -4.38
C ALA A 59 -4.89 -12.33 -4.42
N GLU A 60 -6.21 -12.30 -4.55
CA GLU A 60 -7.11 -13.46 -4.60
C GLU A 60 -6.79 -14.31 -5.84
N ILE A 61 -6.58 -13.68 -6.98
CA ILE A 61 -6.21 -14.37 -8.23
C ILE A 61 -4.85 -15.05 -8.09
N ASN A 62 -3.88 -14.38 -7.46
CA ASN A 62 -2.56 -14.96 -7.23
C ASN A 62 -2.63 -16.14 -6.24
N ALA A 63 -3.44 -16.03 -5.17
CA ALA A 63 -3.64 -17.12 -4.21
C ALA A 63 -4.35 -18.32 -4.85
N LEU A 64 -5.41 -18.09 -5.64
CA LEU A 64 -6.11 -19.12 -6.39
C LEU A 64 -5.17 -19.81 -7.40
N LYS A 65 -4.32 -19.05 -8.10
CA LYS A 65 -3.35 -19.60 -9.04
C LYS A 65 -2.35 -20.53 -8.36
N MET A 66 -1.91 -20.21 -7.16
CA MET A 66 -1.03 -21.08 -6.37
C MET A 66 -1.76 -22.34 -5.88
N ALA A 67 -2.99 -22.19 -5.40
CA ALA A 67 -3.79 -23.30 -4.88
C ALA A 67 -4.26 -24.28 -5.97
N GLY A 68 -4.56 -23.78 -7.17
CA GLY A 68 -5.18 -24.56 -8.24
C GLY A 68 -6.50 -25.20 -7.78
N ASP A 69 -6.75 -26.43 -8.22
CA ASP A 69 -7.97 -27.17 -7.88
C ASP A 69 -8.13 -27.45 -6.37
N GLN A 70 -7.04 -27.36 -5.59
CA GLN A 70 -7.08 -27.54 -4.14
C GLN A 70 -7.82 -26.41 -3.42
N ALA A 71 -8.08 -25.28 -4.09
CA ALA A 71 -8.86 -24.17 -3.53
C ALA A 71 -10.34 -24.54 -3.30
N ARG A 72 -10.87 -25.54 -4.01
CA ARG A 72 -12.27 -25.93 -3.90
C ARG A 72 -12.61 -26.34 -2.47
N SER A 73 -13.74 -25.83 -1.98
CA SER A 73 -14.27 -26.04 -0.65
C SER A 73 -13.35 -25.57 0.50
N LYS A 74 -12.42 -24.65 0.21
CA LYS A 74 -11.49 -24.06 1.21
C LYS A 74 -11.95 -22.70 1.72
N THR A 75 -11.23 -22.20 2.73
CA THR A 75 -11.41 -20.85 3.28
C THR A 75 -10.33 -19.93 2.74
N ILE A 76 -10.71 -18.75 2.29
CA ILE A 76 -9.77 -17.68 1.91
C ILE A 76 -9.86 -16.52 2.89
N TYR A 77 -8.69 -16.00 3.28
CA TYR A 77 -8.52 -14.82 4.10
C TYR A 77 -7.97 -13.71 3.21
N VAL A 78 -8.65 -12.57 3.17
CA VAL A 78 -8.29 -11.44 2.31
C VAL A 78 -8.32 -10.13 3.09
N THR A 79 -7.30 -9.31 2.89
CA THR A 79 -7.10 -8.06 3.67
C THR A 79 -8.06 -6.92 3.29
N LEU A 80 -8.75 -7.00 2.17
CA LEU A 80 -9.74 -6.03 1.69
C LEU A 80 -10.86 -6.76 0.97
N GLU A 81 -12.07 -6.20 0.96
CA GLU A 81 -13.22 -6.77 0.24
C GLU A 81 -12.87 -7.10 -1.23
N PRO A 82 -13.15 -8.33 -1.71
CA PRO A 82 -12.94 -8.69 -3.10
C PRO A 82 -13.76 -7.82 -4.06
N CYS A 83 -13.12 -7.34 -5.12
CA CYS A 83 -13.79 -6.49 -6.09
C CYS A 83 -14.93 -7.21 -6.83
N CYS A 84 -16.05 -6.50 -7.06
CA CYS A 84 -17.26 -6.99 -7.75
C CYS A 84 -17.55 -6.29 -9.09
N HIS A 85 -16.63 -5.47 -9.57
CA HIS A 85 -16.78 -4.73 -10.83
C HIS A 85 -15.78 -5.23 -11.86
N GLN A 86 -16.13 -5.08 -13.14
CA GLN A 86 -15.24 -5.37 -14.25
C GLN A 86 -14.18 -4.27 -14.35
N GLY A 87 -12.93 -4.59 -13.98
CA GLY A 87 -11.77 -3.72 -14.20
C GLY A 87 -10.99 -4.12 -15.45
N LYS A 88 -9.66 -3.97 -15.42
CA LYS A 88 -8.76 -4.56 -16.43
C LYS A 88 -8.69 -6.09 -16.31
N THR A 89 -8.89 -6.61 -15.11
CA THR A 89 -9.10 -8.03 -14.79
C THR A 89 -10.57 -8.26 -14.44
N GLY A 90 -11.05 -9.50 -14.58
CA GLY A 90 -12.39 -9.87 -14.08
C GLY A 90 -12.52 -9.69 -12.57
N PRO A 91 -13.76 -9.58 -12.04
CA PRO A 91 -14.01 -9.37 -10.61
C PRO A 91 -13.53 -10.56 -9.78
N CYS A 92 -12.91 -10.27 -8.63
CA CYS A 92 -12.36 -11.29 -7.74
C CYS A 92 -13.46 -12.10 -7.07
N SER A 93 -14.61 -11.48 -6.74
CA SER A 93 -15.78 -12.18 -6.22
C SER A 93 -16.20 -13.35 -7.12
N GLN A 94 -16.31 -13.13 -8.44
CA GLN A 94 -16.66 -14.17 -9.40
C GLN A 94 -15.59 -15.26 -9.51
N ALA A 95 -14.31 -14.89 -9.46
CA ALA A 95 -13.22 -15.87 -9.47
C ALA A 95 -13.30 -16.80 -8.25
N LEU A 96 -13.60 -16.26 -7.06
CA LEU A 96 -13.79 -17.06 -5.84
C LEU A 96 -15.01 -17.99 -5.93
N ILE A 97 -16.12 -17.51 -6.52
CA ILE A 97 -17.32 -18.31 -6.78
C ILE A 97 -17.00 -19.47 -7.74
N GLN A 98 -16.35 -19.17 -8.86
CA GLN A 98 -15.98 -20.17 -9.87
C GLN A 98 -15.00 -21.21 -9.32
N ALA A 99 -14.06 -20.80 -8.46
CA ALA A 99 -13.14 -21.70 -7.76
C ALA A 99 -13.85 -22.61 -6.74
N GLY A 100 -15.10 -22.32 -6.38
CA GLY A 100 -15.85 -23.08 -5.39
C GLY A 100 -15.31 -22.88 -3.98
N ILE A 101 -14.83 -21.68 -3.64
CA ILE A 101 -14.47 -21.32 -2.26
C ILE A 101 -15.68 -21.48 -1.35
N LYS A 102 -15.48 -22.10 -0.18
CA LYS A 102 -16.55 -22.34 0.81
C LYS A 102 -16.80 -21.12 1.68
N LYS A 103 -15.72 -20.47 2.12
CA LYS A 103 -15.76 -19.38 3.10
C LYS A 103 -14.75 -18.28 2.77
N VAL A 104 -15.13 -17.02 2.96
CA VAL A 104 -14.29 -15.84 2.76
C VAL A 104 -14.26 -15.03 4.05
N ILE A 105 -13.06 -14.86 4.61
CA ILE A 105 -12.79 -14.01 5.77
C ILE A 105 -12.15 -12.72 5.27
N ILE A 106 -12.80 -11.59 5.53
CA ILE A 106 -12.38 -10.27 5.03
C ILE A 106 -11.92 -9.43 6.21
N ALA A 107 -10.73 -8.82 6.13
CA ALA A 107 -10.29 -7.93 7.20
C ALA A 107 -11.07 -6.61 7.21
N MET A 108 -11.19 -5.97 6.06
CA MET A 108 -11.78 -4.64 5.92
C MET A 108 -12.72 -4.59 4.71
N ARG A 109 -13.90 -3.99 4.87
CA ARG A 109 -14.81 -3.65 3.76
C ARG A 109 -14.18 -2.57 2.88
N ASP A 110 -14.32 -2.66 1.56
CA ASP A 110 -13.73 -1.65 0.67
C ASP A 110 -14.61 -0.38 0.68
N PRO A 111 -14.11 0.79 1.12
CA PRO A 111 -14.88 2.02 1.16
C PRO A 111 -15.03 2.68 -0.22
N ALA A 112 -14.46 2.09 -1.28
CA ALA A 112 -14.57 2.64 -2.62
C ALA A 112 -16.03 2.54 -3.12
N PRO A 113 -16.65 3.63 -3.60
CA PRO A 113 -18.08 3.66 -3.93
C PRO A 113 -18.55 2.62 -4.97
N HIS A 114 -17.63 2.10 -5.77
CA HIS A 114 -17.88 1.13 -6.83
C HIS A 114 -17.70 -0.34 -6.38
N VAL A 115 -17.33 -0.55 -5.11
CA VAL A 115 -17.21 -1.88 -4.48
C VAL A 115 -18.06 -1.97 -3.23
N ASP A 116 -18.12 -0.91 -2.42
CA ASP A 116 -18.68 -0.84 -1.06
C ASP A 116 -19.82 -1.84 -0.73
N GLY A 117 -19.46 -3.05 -0.30
CA GLY A 117 -20.38 -4.13 0.10
C GLY A 117 -20.95 -4.98 -1.03
N GLY A 118 -20.71 -4.61 -2.30
CA GLY A 118 -21.16 -5.34 -3.49
C GLY A 118 -20.46 -6.70 -3.65
N GLY A 119 -19.16 -6.79 -3.36
CA GLY A 119 -18.43 -8.06 -3.40
C GLY A 119 -18.86 -9.01 -2.30
N ILE A 120 -19.06 -8.48 -1.09
CA ILE A 120 -19.64 -9.22 0.03
C ILE A 120 -21.03 -9.75 -0.33
N ALA A 121 -21.89 -8.91 -0.91
CA ALA A 121 -23.24 -9.30 -1.30
C ALA A 121 -23.24 -10.39 -2.39
N GLU A 122 -22.41 -10.26 -3.42
CA GLU A 122 -22.28 -11.24 -4.50
C GLU A 122 -21.83 -12.62 -3.99
N LEU A 123 -20.82 -12.66 -3.10
CA LEU A 123 -20.36 -13.89 -2.47
C LEU A 123 -21.47 -14.56 -1.64
N LYS A 124 -22.17 -13.80 -0.81
CA LYS A 124 -23.28 -14.32 0.01
C LYS A 124 -24.42 -14.85 -0.85
N GLN A 125 -24.77 -14.17 -1.94
CA GLN A 125 -25.83 -14.61 -2.88
C GLN A 125 -25.45 -15.93 -3.58
N ALA A 126 -24.17 -16.16 -3.82
CA ALA A 126 -23.67 -17.43 -4.36
C ALA A 126 -23.58 -18.57 -3.32
N GLY A 127 -24.01 -18.33 -2.07
CA GLY A 127 -24.01 -19.33 -0.99
C GLY A 127 -22.67 -19.49 -0.28
N ILE A 128 -21.72 -18.58 -0.48
CA ILE A 128 -20.44 -18.57 0.21
C ILE A 128 -20.62 -17.95 1.61
N GLU A 129 -20.03 -18.57 2.63
CA GLU A 129 -19.99 -18.02 3.98
C GLU A 129 -19.02 -16.83 4.02
N VAL A 130 -19.46 -15.67 4.53
CA VAL A 130 -18.63 -14.46 4.56
C VAL A 130 -18.64 -13.83 5.95
N GLU A 131 -17.44 -13.65 6.51
CA GLU A 131 -17.19 -12.91 7.74
C GLU A 131 -16.31 -11.69 7.45
N VAL A 132 -16.54 -10.58 8.17
CA VAL A 132 -15.84 -9.31 7.93
C VAL A 132 -15.40 -8.73 9.28
N GLY A 133 -14.19 -8.15 9.32
CA GLY A 133 -13.68 -7.39 10.47
C GLY A 133 -12.45 -8.00 11.15
N LEU A 134 -11.93 -9.14 10.67
CA LEU A 134 -10.77 -9.79 11.29
C LEU A 134 -9.49 -8.98 11.05
N LEU A 135 -8.91 -8.40 12.10
CA LEU A 135 -7.75 -7.48 12.02
C LEU A 135 -8.02 -6.24 11.13
N GLU A 136 -9.24 -5.71 11.19
CA GLU A 136 -9.65 -4.54 10.40
C GLU A 136 -8.76 -3.32 10.67
N SER A 137 -8.34 -3.09 11.91
CA SER A 137 -7.52 -1.93 12.28
C SER A 137 -6.15 -1.95 11.60
N GLU A 138 -5.55 -3.13 11.50
CA GLU A 138 -4.28 -3.40 10.85
C GLU A 138 -4.39 -3.31 9.33
N ALA A 139 -5.47 -3.86 8.75
CA ALA A 139 -5.78 -3.72 7.34
C ALA A 139 -5.98 -2.25 6.95
N LEU A 140 -6.79 -1.51 7.71
CA LEU A 140 -6.98 -0.07 7.54
C LEU A 140 -5.65 0.67 7.62
N ALA A 141 -4.80 0.37 8.60
CA ALA A 141 -3.49 0.99 8.76
C ALA A 141 -2.60 0.80 7.52
N LEU A 142 -2.67 -0.37 6.88
CA LEU A 142 -1.92 -0.67 5.66
C LEU A 142 -2.41 0.17 4.48
N VAL A 143 -3.72 0.30 4.29
CA VAL A 143 -4.32 0.95 3.10
C VAL A 143 -4.82 2.39 3.35
N ARG A 144 -4.48 3.05 4.47
CA ARG A 144 -4.92 4.43 4.76
C ARG A 144 -4.75 5.42 3.60
N PRO A 145 -3.64 5.40 2.82
CA PRO A 145 -3.50 6.30 1.68
C PRO A 145 -4.56 6.08 0.61
N PHE A 146 -4.87 4.81 0.32
CA PHE A 146 -5.94 4.43 -0.61
C PHE A 146 -7.31 4.88 -0.07
N VAL A 147 -7.62 4.55 1.18
CA VAL A 147 -8.91 4.90 1.82
C VAL A 147 -9.14 6.41 1.80
N LYS A 148 -8.14 7.21 2.21
CA LYS A 148 -8.23 8.67 2.18
C LYS A 148 -8.48 9.19 0.76
N ARG A 149 -7.78 8.65 -0.23
CA ARG A 149 -7.94 9.04 -1.64
C ARG A 149 -9.35 8.76 -2.14
N VAL A 150 -9.88 7.56 -1.92
CA VAL A 150 -11.19 7.17 -2.47
C VAL A 150 -12.37 7.80 -1.74
N THR A 151 -12.23 8.06 -0.43
CA THR A 151 -13.31 8.64 0.38
C THR A 151 -13.32 10.17 0.39
N GLN A 152 -12.16 10.82 0.27
CA GLN A 152 -12.04 12.27 0.40
C GLN A 152 -11.50 12.96 -0.86
N GLY A 153 -11.01 12.21 -1.85
CA GLY A 153 -10.35 12.80 -3.03
C GLY A 153 -9.02 13.50 -2.71
N LEU A 154 -8.45 13.27 -1.52
CA LEU A 154 -7.25 13.94 -1.04
C LEU A 154 -6.04 13.00 -0.94
N PRO A 155 -4.82 13.48 -1.22
CA PRO A 155 -3.62 12.68 -1.05
C PRO A 155 -3.29 12.40 0.41
N TRP A 156 -2.54 11.33 0.65
CA TRP A 156 -1.89 11.07 1.93
C TRP A 156 -0.63 11.93 2.04
N ILE A 157 -0.49 12.68 3.14
CA ILE A 157 0.58 13.65 3.32
C ILE A 157 1.49 13.22 4.47
N HIS A 158 2.78 13.11 4.19
CA HIS A 158 3.82 13.02 5.20
C HIS A 158 4.46 14.38 5.40
N ALA A 159 4.25 14.98 6.57
CA ALA A 159 5.05 16.13 6.99
C ALA A 159 6.35 15.62 7.62
N LYS A 160 7.51 16.04 7.09
CA LYS A 160 8.84 15.60 7.56
C LYS A 160 9.70 16.81 7.88
N TRP A 161 10.35 16.79 9.04
CA TRP A 161 11.40 17.73 9.41
C TRP A 161 12.52 17.01 10.16
N ALA A 162 13.67 17.67 10.31
CA ALA A 162 14.74 17.27 11.22
C ALA A 162 15.01 18.46 12.14
N MET A 163 15.10 18.22 13.45
CA MET A 163 15.27 19.27 14.44
C MET A 163 16.17 18.82 15.57
N THR A 164 16.78 19.78 16.26
CA THR A 164 17.45 19.58 17.54
C THR A 164 16.45 19.18 18.62
N LEU A 165 16.93 18.71 19.77
CA LEU A 165 16.07 18.32 20.90
C LEU A 165 15.20 19.48 21.40
N ASP A 166 15.70 20.72 21.33
CA ASP A 166 14.98 21.96 21.67
C ASP A 166 14.15 22.52 20.50
N GLY A 167 13.92 21.73 19.44
CA GLY A 167 12.96 22.02 18.38
C GLY A 167 13.44 23.00 17.31
N LYS A 168 14.75 23.13 17.09
CA LYS A 168 15.32 24.05 16.08
C LYS A 168 15.70 23.31 14.81
N ILE A 169 15.41 23.91 13.66
CA ILE A 169 15.74 23.37 12.32
C ILE A 169 17.00 24.01 11.70
N ALA A 170 17.50 25.08 12.31
CA ALA A 170 18.74 25.78 11.94
C ALA A 170 19.17 26.68 13.12
N THR A 171 20.43 27.10 13.13
CA THR A 171 20.89 28.18 14.01
C THR A 171 20.36 29.55 13.56
N ARG A 172 20.56 30.60 14.37
CA ARG A 172 20.23 31.99 14.01
C ARG A 172 20.92 32.46 12.72
N THR A 173 22.06 31.86 12.35
CA THR A 173 22.80 32.18 11.13
C THR A 173 22.38 31.33 9.92
N GLY A 174 21.38 30.47 10.07
CA GLY A 174 20.89 29.59 9.00
C GLY A 174 21.66 28.27 8.86
N HIS A 175 22.65 28.01 9.71
CA HIS A 175 23.39 26.75 9.67
C HIS A 175 22.50 25.58 10.12
N SER A 176 22.23 24.63 9.22
CA SER A 176 21.28 23.52 9.42
C SER A 176 21.92 22.13 9.22
N GLN A 177 23.16 22.08 8.74
CA GLN A 177 23.84 20.84 8.40
C GLN A 177 24.92 20.49 9.45
N TRP A 178 24.92 19.34 10.10
CA TRP A 178 23.95 18.24 10.06
C TRP A 178 23.28 18.09 11.42
N ILE A 179 22.00 18.44 11.50
CA ILE A 179 21.18 18.17 12.69
C ILE A 179 20.92 16.66 12.84
N SER A 180 20.44 16.00 11.79
CA SER A 180 20.13 14.55 11.81
C SER A 180 21.27 13.69 11.26
N ASN A 181 21.45 12.49 11.81
CA ASN A 181 22.50 11.54 11.44
C ASN A 181 22.26 10.86 10.05
N PRO A 182 23.23 10.11 9.51
CA PRO A 182 23.08 9.40 8.23
C PRO A 182 21.91 8.43 8.16
N GLN A 183 21.65 7.66 9.22
CA GLN A 183 20.55 6.68 9.29
C GLN A 183 19.18 7.37 9.14
N SER A 184 19.00 8.54 9.75
CA SER A 184 17.79 9.35 9.58
C SER A 184 17.61 9.80 8.12
N ARG A 185 18.70 10.14 7.44
CA ARG A 185 18.66 10.56 6.03
C ARG A 185 18.36 9.39 5.08
N GLU A 186 18.88 8.21 5.37
CA GLU A 186 18.54 6.97 4.66
C GLU A 186 17.03 6.69 4.74
N ARG A 187 16.44 6.78 5.94
CA ARG A 187 14.99 6.61 6.12
C ARG A 187 14.15 7.62 5.33
N VAL A 188 14.64 8.86 5.16
CA VAL A 188 14.00 9.86 4.29
C VAL A 188 14.06 9.45 2.83
N HIS A 189 15.17 8.85 2.38
CA HIS A 189 15.27 8.34 1.01
C HIS A 189 14.32 7.17 0.76
N GLU A 190 14.18 6.23 1.70
CA GLU A 190 13.17 5.18 1.62
C GLU A 190 11.75 5.74 1.53
N LEU A 191 11.44 6.76 2.35
CA LEU A 191 10.13 7.42 2.31
C LEU A 191 9.88 8.07 0.95
N ARG A 192 10.85 8.85 0.45
CA ARG A 192 10.77 9.51 -0.87
C ARG A 192 10.57 8.50 -2.00
N GLY A 193 11.21 7.33 -1.92
CA GLY A 193 11.09 6.25 -2.90
C GLY A 193 9.71 5.61 -2.99
N ARG A 194 8.78 5.99 -2.10
CA ARG A 194 7.39 5.54 -2.05
C ARG A 194 6.38 6.64 -2.33
N MET A 195 6.81 7.89 -2.51
CA MET A 195 5.90 9.02 -2.70
C MET A 195 5.69 9.34 -4.17
N ASP A 196 4.52 9.87 -4.48
CA ASP A 196 4.21 10.44 -5.80
C ASP A 196 4.84 11.83 -5.99
N ALA A 197 5.03 12.56 -4.90
CA ALA A 197 5.59 13.90 -4.93
C ALA A 197 6.37 14.24 -3.66
N ILE A 198 7.36 15.10 -3.80
CA ILE A 198 8.07 15.78 -2.73
C ILE A 198 7.81 17.27 -2.90
N VAL A 199 7.31 17.90 -1.84
CA VAL A 199 6.93 19.31 -1.84
C VAL A 199 7.87 20.09 -0.93
N VAL A 200 8.40 21.20 -1.43
CA VAL A 200 9.12 22.20 -0.64
C VAL A 200 8.64 23.61 -0.98
N GLY A 201 8.86 24.57 -0.08
CA GLY A 201 8.70 25.98 -0.41
C GLY A 201 9.93 26.53 -1.14
N GLN A 202 9.75 27.63 -1.87
CA GLN A 202 10.82 28.33 -2.60
C GLN A 202 12.05 28.64 -1.71
N ARG A 203 11.86 29.03 -0.44
CA ARG A 203 13.00 29.31 0.47
C ARG A 203 13.91 28.11 0.71
N THR A 204 13.35 26.90 0.80
CA THR A 204 14.15 25.67 0.90
C THR A 204 14.86 25.39 -0.41
N ALA A 205 14.19 25.61 -1.54
CA ALA A 205 14.79 25.44 -2.85
C ALA A 205 16.00 26.38 -3.07
N GLU A 206 15.94 27.61 -2.57
CA GLU A 206 17.04 28.57 -2.67
C GLU A 206 18.15 28.32 -1.65
N ALA A 207 17.81 28.10 -0.38
CA ALA A 207 18.80 28.00 0.69
C ALA A 207 19.63 26.70 0.64
N ASP A 208 18.98 25.58 0.32
CA ASP A 208 19.62 24.26 0.32
C ASP A 208 19.99 23.78 -1.09
N ASP A 209 19.43 24.41 -2.13
CA ASP A 209 19.52 24.00 -3.54
C ASP A 209 19.35 22.47 -3.73
N PRO A 210 18.32 21.82 -3.17
CA PRO A 210 18.30 20.37 -3.03
C PRO A 210 17.99 19.67 -4.35
N LEU A 211 18.50 18.45 -4.58
CA LEU A 211 18.08 17.64 -5.73
C LEU A 211 16.66 17.07 -5.59
N LEU A 212 16.22 16.83 -4.34
CA LEU A 212 14.99 16.11 -3.97
C LEU A 212 14.81 14.75 -4.68
N THR A 213 15.90 14.11 -5.11
CA THR A 213 15.85 12.75 -5.68
C THR A 213 15.95 11.65 -4.62
N VAL A 214 15.62 10.43 -5.03
CA VAL A 214 15.68 9.20 -4.22
C VAL A 214 17.03 8.53 -4.47
N ARG A 215 17.79 8.21 -3.40
CA ARG A 215 19.13 7.63 -3.48
C ARG A 215 19.32 6.62 -2.34
N PRO A 216 19.41 5.31 -2.61
CA PRO A 216 19.29 4.66 -3.93
C PRO A 216 17.88 4.85 -4.55
N PRO A 217 17.70 4.58 -5.86
CA PRO A 217 16.39 4.65 -6.51
C PRO A 217 15.35 3.79 -5.79
N GLY A 218 14.15 4.34 -5.61
CA GLY A 218 13.00 3.64 -5.03
C GLY A 218 12.09 3.04 -6.12
N LYS A 219 10.98 2.43 -5.68
CA LYS A 219 9.95 1.90 -6.59
C LYS A 219 9.21 3.01 -7.37
N ARG A 220 9.16 4.22 -6.81
CA ARG A 220 8.52 5.39 -7.42
C ARG A 220 9.53 6.50 -7.68
N ILE A 221 9.27 7.26 -8.74
CA ILE A 221 9.99 8.50 -9.06
C ILE A 221 9.06 9.65 -8.67
N PRO A 222 9.32 10.35 -7.55
CA PRO A 222 8.45 11.42 -7.10
C PRO A 222 8.59 12.65 -8.00
N ALA A 223 7.47 13.28 -8.31
CA ALA A 223 7.45 14.65 -8.81
C ALA A 223 8.09 15.58 -7.77
N ARG A 224 8.87 16.56 -8.23
CA ARG A 224 9.51 17.56 -7.36
C ARG A 224 8.72 18.86 -7.50
N ILE A 225 7.97 19.21 -6.48
CA ILE A 225 7.06 20.34 -6.48
C ILE A 225 7.65 21.45 -5.62
N VAL A 226 7.85 22.62 -6.21
CA VAL A 226 8.25 23.83 -5.51
C VAL A 226 7.04 24.77 -5.44
N ILE A 227 6.64 25.14 -4.23
CA ILE A 227 5.63 26.18 -4.02
C ILE A 227 6.37 27.52 -4.03
N ASP A 228 6.18 28.27 -5.11
CA ASP A 228 6.81 29.56 -5.37
C ASP A 228 5.76 30.57 -5.85
N SER A 229 5.28 31.42 -4.95
CA SER A 229 4.25 32.40 -5.26
C SER A 229 4.72 33.54 -6.16
N GLN A 230 6.04 33.68 -6.38
CA GLN A 230 6.63 34.79 -7.12
C GLN A 230 7.48 34.33 -8.31
N ALA A 231 7.51 33.02 -8.59
CA ALA A 231 8.29 32.40 -9.68
C ALA A 231 9.76 32.87 -9.71
N ARG A 232 10.42 32.84 -8.54
CA ARG A 232 11.81 33.25 -8.32
C ARG A 232 12.82 32.11 -8.40
N LEU A 233 12.37 30.85 -8.47
CA LEU A 233 13.27 29.70 -8.58
C LEU A 233 14.26 29.89 -9.73
N SER A 234 15.54 29.93 -9.39
CA SER A 234 16.62 30.09 -10.37
C SER A 234 16.65 28.92 -11.35
N VAL A 235 16.77 29.25 -12.64
CA VAL A 235 16.98 28.24 -13.70
C VAL A 235 18.32 27.53 -13.57
N GLN A 236 19.26 28.09 -12.81
CA GLN A 236 20.54 27.48 -12.48
C GLN A 236 20.47 26.54 -11.26
N SER A 237 19.33 26.46 -10.57
CA SER A 237 19.17 25.55 -9.42
C SER A 237 19.35 24.09 -9.83
N ARG A 238 19.86 23.26 -8.92
CA ARG A 238 19.99 21.82 -9.12
C ARG A 238 18.65 21.16 -9.43
N LEU A 239 17.55 21.68 -8.92
CA LEU A 239 16.19 21.20 -9.25
C LEU A 239 15.89 21.34 -10.73
N VAL A 240 16.13 22.52 -11.31
CA VAL A 240 15.86 22.81 -12.73
C VAL A 240 16.86 22.12 -13.64
N GLN A 241 18.16 22.18 -13.31
CA GLN A 241 19.24 21.58 -14.10
C GLN A 241 19.19 20.04 -14.16
N SER A 242 18.44 19.39 -13.27
CA SER A 242 18.27 17.93 -13.24
C SER A 242 16.86 17.47 -13.60
N ILE A 243 16.10 18.28 -14.33
CA ILE A 243 14.86 17.81 -14.99
C ILE A 243 15.28 16.85 -16.11
N ALA A 244 14.70 15.65 -16.10
CA ALA A 244 14.88 14.64 -17.15
C ALA A 244 13.95 14.94 -18.33
#